data_AF-A0A834C8H9-F1
#
_entry.id   AF-A0A834C8H9-F1
#
_cell.length_a   1.000
_cell.length_b   1.000
_cell.length_c   1.000
_cell.angle_alpha   90.00
_cell.angle_beta   90.00
_cell.angle_gamma   90.00
#
_symmetry.space_group_name_H-M   'P 1'
#
loop_
_entity.id
_entity.type
_entity.pdbx_description
1 polymer ?
#
loop_
_entity_poly.entity_id
_entity_poly.type
_entity_poly.pdbx_seq_one_letter_code
_entity_poly.pdbx_strand_id
1 'polypeptide(L)'
;MQAGPMDEPPSILWGLDPIFSAFARLYIKDILQMTESVQVPGIYFYNNHPIYKVDVLGTVVYKRERDDFFCYGVDDGTGVINCLCWKSELFKDKDDGAGAAPGPSDPTVFDPVAELKKLKQAQQKRCRLEIGELIRVRGPVKTSRQQREITASVFYKVEDPLMAEQIQWMMDVPELYRECYDKTFQLQSDKQGESADSPLIKATNLIKDFIKQKSVSKFRTYDVLDLLEPLISRQPQAASADPVRQNTAETFCLKIRFKKKIKLLAFFPPHLYISSSSAVQEAAGPSGCQQVRQLLKEVLKVLQDEGVVYRRVKTQDEVYHVTERDKDLFIVVKDIIREDSKREKYSEKGCHVLHILSAVRQRHSLNVSKAALEIVLKSLECNSDIVSSSDKHYTAF
;
A
#
# COMPACT_ATOMS: atom_id res chain seq x y z
N MET A 1 -24.47 -11.94 -19.77
CA MET A 1 -24.17 -13.37 -19.56
C MET A 1 -24.00 -13.55 -18.06
N GLN A 2 -24.90 -14.28 -17.40
CA GLN A 2 -24.82 -14.53 -15.96
C GLN A 2 -23.72 -15.57 -15.70
N ALA A 3 -22.71 -15.21 -14.91
CA ALA A 3 -21.70 -16.14 -14.44
C ALA A 3 -22.39 -17.18 -13.53
N GLY A 4 -22.16 -18.47 -13.80
CA GLY A 4 -22.75 -19.54 -13.00
C GLY A 4 -22.11 -19.62 -11.61
N PRO A 5 -22.68 -20.40 -10.68
CA PRO A 5 -22.15 -20.60 -9.32
C PRO A 5 -20.73 -21.19 -9.25
N MET A 6 -20.11 -21.52 -10.38
CA MET A 6 -18.75 -22.07 -10.50
C MET A 6 -17.66 -21.00 -10.73
N ASP A 7 -18.02 -19.72 -10.93
CA ASP A 7 -17.08 -18.62 -11.21
C ASP A 7 -16.86 -17.68 -10.01
N GLU A 8 -17.44 -17.97 -8.85
CA GLU A 8 -17.29 -17.13 -7.65
C GLU A 8 -15.86 -17.28 -7.06
N PRO A 9 -15.11 -16.19 -6.85
CA PRO A 9 -13.77 -16.28 -6.28
C PRO A 9 -13.83 -16.77 -4.82
N PRO A 10 -12.84 -17.55 -4.34
CA PRO A 10 -12.79 -18.00 -2.95
C PRO A 10 -12.83 -16.84 -1.95
N SER A 11 -13.62 -16.99 -0.88
CA SER A 11 -13.85 -15.93 0.12
C SER A 11 -12.58 -15.40 0.78
N ILE A 12 -11.55 -16.23 0.92
CA ILE A 12 -10.24 -15.85 1.43
C ILE A 12 -9.52 -14.79 0.58
N LEU A 13 -9.86 -14.66 -0.71
CA LEU A 13 -9.22 -13.72 -1.63
C LEU A 13 -9.95 -12.39 -1.76
N TRP A 14 -11.17 -12.26 -1.26
CA TRP A 14 -11.99 -11.05 -1.46
C TRP A 14 -11.36 -9.79 -0.88
N GLY A 15 -10.69 -9.91 0.26
CA GLY A 15 -9.98 -8.78 0.90
C GLY A 15 -8.82 -8.21 0.09
N LEU A 16 -8.35 -8.93 -0.93
CA LEU A 16 -7.30 -8.46 -1.84
C LEU A 16 -7.84 -7.49 -2.90
N ASP A 17 -9.15 -7.56 -3.19
CA ASP A 17 -9.80 -6.61 -4.08
C ASP A 17 -9.93 -5.25 -3.36
N PRO A 18 -9.37 -4.15 -3.91
CA PRO A 18 -9.46 -2.84 -3.27
C PRO A 18 -10.90 -2.34 -3.11
N ILE A 19 -11.85 -2.84 -3.90
CA ILE A 19 -13.26 -2.47 -3.82
C ILE A 19 -13.91 -3.05 -2.56
N PHE A 20 -13.45 -4.21 -2.10
CA PHE A 20 -14.05 -4.91 -0.95
C PHE A 20 -14.11 -4.02 0.30
N SER A 21 -13.02 -3.29 0.59
CA SER A 21 -12.97 -2.43 1.78
C SER A 21 -13.59 -1.03 1.57
N ALA A 22 -13.91 -0.65 0.33
CA ALA A 22 -14.46 0.66 -0.02
C ALA A 22 -15.99 0.71 0.13
N PHE A 23 -16.56 1.92 0.06
CA PHE A 23 -17.98 2.08 -0.23
C PHE A 23 -18.08 2.30 -1.74
N ALA A 24 -18.48 1.27 -2.49
CA ALA A 24 -18.54 1.31 -3.93
C ALA A 24 -19.66 2.26 -4.41
N ARG A 25 -19.34 3.18 -5.32
CA ARG A 25 -20.36 4.05 -5.93
C ARG A 25 -20.95 3.33 -7.12
N LEU A 26 -22.12 2.74 -6.93
CA LEU A 26 -22.81 1.97 -7.96
C LEU A 26 -24.14 2.61 -8.29
N TYR A 27 -24.62 2.38 -9.50
CA TYR A 27 -26.00 2.61 -9.85
C TYR A 27 -26.91 1.71 -9.02
N ILE A 28 -28.03 2.27 -8.55
CA ILE A 28 -29.01 1.52 -7.77
C ILE A 28 -29.52 0.31 -8.55
N LYS A 29 -29.70 0.44 -9.87
CA LYS A 29 -30.04 -0.69 -10.73
C LYS A 29 -29.10 -1.88 -10.54
N ASP A 30 -27.79 -1.64 -10.53
CA ASP A 30 -26.80 -2.69 -10.38
C ASP A 30 -26.80 -3.23 -8.95
N ILE A 31 -26.95 -2.35 -7.95
CA ILE A 31 -27.11 -2.77 -6.55
C ILE A 31 -28.27 -3.75 -6.40
N LEU A 32 -29.38 -3.54 -7.12
CA LEU A 32 -30.54 -4.44 -7.10
C LEU A 32 -30.31 -5.75 -7.86
N GLN A 33 -29.42 -5.76 -8.86
CA GLN A 33 -29.22 -6.88 -9.79
C GLN A 33 -27.98 -7.74 -9.53
N MET A 34 -27.01 -7.29 -8.73
CA MET A 34 -25.83 -8.11 -8.35
C MET A 34 -26.25 -9.49 -7.85
N THR A 35 -25.40 -10.51 -7.95
CA THR A 35 -25.72 -11.84 -7.38
C THR A 35 -25.19 -11.92 -5.95
N GLU A 36 -25.96 -12.48 -5.02
CA GLU A 36 -25.47 -12.73 -3.65
C GLU A 36 -24.54 -13.95 -3.64
N SER A 37 -23.45 -13.87 -2.88
CA SER A 37 -22.49 -14.95 -2.70
C SER A 37 -23.15 -16.20 -2.13
N VAL A 38 -22.78 -17.36 -2.68
CA VAL A 38 -23.18 -18.65 -2.09
C VAL A 38 -22.28 -19.05 -0.90
N GLN A 39 -21.08 -18.47 -0.81
CA GLN A 39 -20.12 -18.74 0.26
C GLN A 39 -20.44 -17.97 1.54
N VAL A 40 -20.78 -16.69 1.44
CA VAL A 40 -21.01 -15.80 2.59
C VAL A 40 -22.21 -14.88 2.34
N PRO A 41 -23.34 -15.07 3.04
CA PRO A 41 -24.50 -14.19 2.95
C PRO A 41 -24.15 -12.73 3.26
N GLY A 42 -24.78 -11.80 2.55
CA GLY A 42 -24.53 -10.36 2.68
C GLY A 42 -23.34 -9.83 1.86
N ILE A 43 -22.66 -10.69 1.11
CA ILE A 43 -21.68 -10.28 0.07
C ILE A 43 -22.32 -10.45 -1.30
N TYR A 44 -22.14 -9.47 -2.18
CA TYR A 44 -22.71 -9.46 -3.52
C TYR A 44 -21.62 -9.28 -4.56
N PHE A 45 -21.86 -9.71 -5.79
CA PHE A 45 -20.91 -9.61 -6.88
C PHE A 45 -21.41 -8.73 -8.01
N TYR A 46 -20.60 -7.73 -8.33
CA TYR A 46 -20.64 -7.02 -9.61
C TYR A 46 -19.37 -7.36 -10.37
N ASN A 47 -19.49 -8.02 -11.53
CA ASN A 47 -18.35 -8.37 -12.39
C ASN A 47 -17.16 -9.01 -11.63
N ASN A 48 -17.45 -10.00 -10.78
CA ASN A 48 -16.50 -10.71 -9.91
C ASN A 48 -15.83 -9.86 -8.80
N HIS A 49 -16.22 -8.60 -8.63
CA HIS A 49 -15.83 -7.82 -7.46
C HIS A 49 -16.76 -8.13 -6.28
N PRO A 50 -16.23 -8.51 -5.11
CA PRO A 50 -17.02 -8.70 -3.90
C PRO A 50 -17.39 -7.35 -3.29
N ILE A 51 -18.69 -7.09 -3.17
CA ILE A 51 -19.27 -5.81 -2.75
C ILE A 51 -20.23 -6.06 -1.60
N TYR A 52 -20.00 -5.35 -0.49
CA TYR A 52 -20.92 -5.37 0.65
C TYR A 52 -21.25 -3.99 1.18
N LYS A 53 -20.49 -2.94 0.82
CA LYS A 53 -20.75 -1.53 1.18
C LYS A 53 -20.89 -0.68 -0.08
N VAL A 54 -21.88 0.19 -0.08
CA VAL A 54 -22.19 1.08 -1.21
C VAL A 54 -22.30 2.54 -0.78
N ASP A 55 -22.06 3.45 -1.71
CA ASP A 55 -22.23 4.90 -1.59
C ASP A 55 -23.18 5.35 -2.71
N VAL A 56 -24.38 5.79 -2.34
CA VAL A 56 -25.42 6.23 -3.27
C VAL A 56 -25.79 7.69 -3.04
N LEU A 57 -26.06 8.40 -4.13
CA LEU A 57 -26.60 9.75 -4.15
C LEU A 57 -27.89 9.73 -4.97
N GLY A 58 -28.98 10.25 -4.41
CA GLY A 58 -30.25 10.25 -5.12
C GLY A 58 -31.32 11.08 -4.42
N THR A 59 -32.47 11.20 -5.06
CA THR A 59 -33.62 11.95 -4.57
C THR A 59 -34.48 11.07 -3.68
N VAL A 60 -34.93 11.59 -2.54
CA VAL A 60 -35.89 10.91 -1.68
C VAL A 60 -37.25 10.89 -2.37
N VAL A 61 -37.70 9.72 -2.82
CA VAL A 61 -39.02 9.52 -3.46
C VAL A 61 -40.04 8.87 -2.53
N TYR A 62 -39.57 8.35 -1.40
CA TYR A 62 -40.41 7.71 -0.40
C TYR A 62 -39.84 7.94 1.00
N LYS A 63 -40.72 8.13 1.99
CA LYS A 63 -40.35 8.31 3.39
C LYS A 63 -41.31 7.55 4.29
N ARG A 64 -40.76 6.72 5.17
CA ARG A 64 -41.48 6.10 6.28
C ARG A 64 -40.66 6.28 7.56
N GLU A 65 -41.27 6.89 8.56
CA GLU A 65 -40.66 7.06 9.88
C GLU A 65 -41.04 5.88 10.79
N ARG A 66 -40.04 5.32 11.50
CA ARG A 66 -40.19 4.37 12.60
C ARG A 66 -39.58 4.97 13.87
N ASP A 67 -39.73 4.29 14.99
CA ASP A 67 -39.25 4.79 16.28
C ASP A 67 -37.73 4.99 16.28
N ASP A 68 -36.97 4.00 15.79
CA ASP A 68 -35.50 4.00 15.82
C ASP A 68 -34.82 4.40 14.50
N PHE A 69 -35.54 4.45 13.39
CA PHE A 69 -34.95 4.75 12.08
C PHE A 69 -35.94 5.39 11.09
N PHE A 70 -35.39 6.07 10.09
CA PHE A 70 -36.10 6.48 8.90
C PHE A 70 -35.86 5.47 7.77
N CYS A 71 -36.90 5.15 7.02
CA CYS A 71 -36.81 4.35 5.80
C CYS A 71 -37.08 5.27 4.60
N TYR A 72 -36.02 5.60 3.87
CA TYR A 72 -36.09 6.46 2.68
C TYR A 72 -35.99 5.61 1.41
N GLY A 73 -36.92 5.77 0.47
CA GLY A 73 -36.72 5.26 -0.89
C GLY A 73 -35.93 6.30 -1.66
N VAL A 74 -34.77 5.90 -2.16
CA VAL A 74 -33.81 6.77 -2.85
C VAL A 74 -33.77 6.40 -4.32
N ASP A 75 -33.96 7.39 -5.19
CA ASP A 75 -33.94 7.26 -6.65
C ASP A 75 -32.73 7.99 -7.23
N ASP A 76 -31.85 7.28 -7.94
CA ASP A 76 -30.69 7.83 -8.65
C ASP A 76 -30.91 7.98 -10.16
N GLY A 77 -32.13 7.76 -10.65
CA GLY A 77 -32.49 7.72 -12.06
C GLY A 77 -32.28 6.37 -12.73
N THR A 78 -31.64 5.40 -12.05
CA THR A 78 -31.45 4.03 -12.57
C THR A 78 -32.32 3.00 -11.84
N GLY A 79 -32.68 3.28 -10.59
CA GLY A 79 -33.58 2.46 -9.80
C GLY A 79 -33.89 3.11 -8.45
N VAL A 80 -34.79 2.48 -7.70
CA VAL A 80 -35.19 2.94 -6.36
C VAL A 80 -34.85 1.89 -5.32
N ILE A 81 -34.15 2.28 -4.25
CA ILE A 81 -33.80 1.38 -3.14
C ILE A 81 -34.14 1.97 -1.77
N ASN A 82 -34.58 1.11 -0.86
CA ASN A 82 -34.84 1.50 0.53
C ASN A 82 -33.53 1.63 1.30
N CYS A 83 -33.36 2.77 1.96
CA CYS A 83 -32.26 3.10 2.85
C CYS A 83 -32.78 3.21 4.29
N LEU A 84 -32.25 2.35 5.17
CA LEU A 84 -32.55 2.34 6.60
C LEU A 84 -31.57 3.26 7.34
N CYS A 85 -32.04 4.43 7.70
CA CYS A 85 -31.27 5.52 8.28
C CYS A 85 -31.56 5.64 9.79
N TRP A 86 -30.69 5.06 10.61
CA TRP A 86 -30.87 5.03 12.07
C TRP A 86 -30.84 6.43 12.68
N LYS A 87 -31.81 6.70 13.55
CA LYS A 87 -31.87 7.94 14.32
C LYS A 87 -30.73 7.92 15.33
N SER A 88 -29.90 8.96 15.32
CA SER A 88 -28.89 9.14 16.35
C SER A 88 -29.55 9.38 17.71
N GLU A 89 -28.80 9.20 18.80
CA GLU A 89 -29.29 9.54 20.15
C GLU A 89 -29.73 11.01 20.30
N LEU A 90 -29.36 11.86 19.35
CA LEU A 90 -29.79 13.26 19.26
C LEU A 90 -31.29 13.42 18.98
N PHE A 91 -31.97 12.36 18.55
CA PHE A 91 -33.43 12.33 18.43
C PHE A 91 -34.12 11.84 19.72
N LYS A 92 -33.35 11.40 20.72
CA LYS A 92 -33.84 10.89 22.01
C LYS A 92 -33.68 11.91 23.13
N ASP A 93 -33.82 13.20 22.85
CA ASP A 93 -33.98 14.18 23.93
C ASP A 93 -35.45 14.09 24.41
N LYS A 94 -35.64 13.42 25.55
CA LYS A 94 -36.81 13.68 26.41
C LYS A 94 -36.78 15.18 26.71
N ASP A 95 -37.95 15.77 26.63
CA ASP A 95 -38.23 17.11 27.15
C ASP A 95 -37.97 17.10 28.67
N ASP A 96 -36.71 17.23 29.08
CA ASP A 96 -36.35 17.49 30.47
C ASP A 96 -36.78 18.93 30.73
N GLY A 97 -37.99 19.03 31.28
CA GLY A 97 -38.75 20.26 31.41
C GLY A 97 -38.06 21.38 32.18
N ALA A 98 -38.58 22.58 31.89
CA ALA A 98 -38.69 23.73 32.78
C ALA A 98 -37.46 24.08 33.65
N GLY A 99 -36.70 25.10 33.24
CA GLY A 99 -35.79 25.79 34.15
C GLY A 99 -35.02 26.95 33.53
N ALA A 100 -35.52 28.17 33.79
CA ALA A 100 -34.88 29.47 33.60
C ALA A 100 -34.74 30.02 32.16
N ALA A 101 -35.45 31.11 31.89
CA ALA A 101 -35.18 32.00 30.77
C ALA A 101 -33.77 32.60 30.91
N PRO A 102 -32.93 32.59 29.86
CA PRO A 102 -31.65 33.30 29.91
C PRO A 102 -31.91 34.81 29.95
N GLY A 103 -31.31 35.50 30.92
CA GLY A 103 -31.21 36.96 30.91
C GLY A 103 -30.43 37.45 29.68
N PRO A 104 -30.49 38.75 29.34
CA PRO A 104 -29.88 39.27 28.12
C PRO A 104 -28.36 39.06 28.14
N SER A 105 -27.88 38.11 27.33
CA SER A 105 -26.47 37.84 27.15
C SER A 105 -25.87 38.83 26.14
N ASP A 106 -24.74 39.43 26.52
CA ASP A 106 -23.89 40.28 25.68
C ASP A 106 -23.52 39.53 24.37
N PRO A 107 -23.75 40.09 23.16
CA PRO A 107 -23.51 39.40 21.89
C PRO A 107 -22.06 38.96 21.63
N THR A 108 -21.13 39.38 22.49
CA THR A 108 -19.68 39.19 22.30
C THR A 108 -19.08 37.99 23.05
N VAL A 109 -19.86 37.32 23.92
CA VAL A 109 -19.37 36.16 24.70
C VAL A 109 -19.81 34.85 24.05
N PHE A 110 -18.86 34.01 23.67
CA PHE A 110 -19.14 32.66 23.15
C PHE A 110 -19.72 31.78 24.26
N ASP A 111 -20.99 31.37 24.11
CA ASP A 111 -21.67 30.43 25.00
C ASP A 111 -21.59 29.00 24.42
N PRO A 112 -20.76 28.11 25.00
CA PRO A 112 -20.62 26.74 24.51
C PRO A 112 -21.93 25.93 24.55
N VAL A 113 -22.83 26.23 25.49
CA VAL A 113 -24.10 25.49 25.65
C VAL A 113 -25.09 25.89 24.55
N ALA A 114 -25.23 27.19 24.29
CA ALA A 114 -26.05 27.69 23.18
C ALA A 114 -25.51 27.21 21.82
N GLU A 115 -24.20 27.23 21.62
CA GLU A 115 -23.58 26.74 20.38
C GLU A 115 -23.74 25.22 20.21
N LEU A 116 -23.61 24.43 21.29
CA LEU A 116 -23.90 23.00 21.26
C LEU A 116 -25.38 22.72 20.91
N LYS A 117 -26.31 23.50 21.45
CA LYS A 117 -27.74 23.40 21.12
C LYS A 117 -28.01 23.72 19.64
N LYS A 118 -27.40 24.78 19.11
CA LYS A 118 -27.47 25.13 17.68
C LYS A 118 -26.90 24.01 16.81
N LEU A 119 -25.75 23.42 17.19
CA LEU A 119 -25.12 22.31 16.48
C LEU A 119 -26.02 21.07 16.45
N LYS A 120 -26.60 20.68 17.58
CA LYS A 120 -27.56 19.57 17.67
C LYS A 120 -28.74 19.78 16.73
N GLN A 121 -29.34 20.98 16.75
CA GLN A 121 -30.45 21.34 15.87
C GLN A 121 -30.06 21.30 14.38
N ALA A 122 -28.89 21.81 14.03
CA ALA A 122 -28.38 21.77 12.65
C ALA A 122 -28.14 20.33 12.18
N GLN A 123 -27.55 19.48 13.03
CA GLN A 123 -27.34 18.07 12.73
C GLN A 123 -28.68 17.32 12.57
N GLN A 124 -29.67 17.62 13.41
CA GLN A 124 -31.00 17.03 13.30
C GLN A 124 -31.69 17.41 11.98
N LYS A 125 -31.62 18.69 11.58
CA LYS A 125 -32.13 19.16 10.28
C LYS A 125 -31.42 18.48 9.10
N ARG A 126 -30.13 18.20 9.23
CA ARG A 126 -29.34 17.52 8.19
C ARG A 126 -29.64 16.02 8.07
N CYS A 127 -30.13 15.40 9.15
CA CYS A 127 -30.44 13.97 9.23
C CYS A 127 -31.94 13.65 9.19
N ARG A 128 -32.81 14.65 8.99
CA ARG A 128 -34.26 14.44 8.76
C ARG A 128 -34.63 15.04 7.42
N LEU A 129 -34.84 14.16 6.44
CA LEU A 129 -35.13 14.54 5.07
C LEU A 129 -36.62 14.42 4.74
N GLU A 130 -37.05 15.20 3.75
CA GLU A 130 -38.37 15.18 3.13
C GLU A 130 -38.33 14.65 1.69
N ILE A 131 -39.51 14.31 1.15
CA ILE A 131 -39.64 13.85 -0.25
C ILE A 131 -39.22 14.99 -1.20
N GLY A 132 -38.45 14.65 -2.24
CA GLY A 132 -37.87 15.59 -3.20
C GLY A 132 -36.50 16.11 -2.81
N GLU A 133 -36.02 15.85 -1.59
CA GLU A 133 -34.69 16.28 -1.17
C GLU A 133 -33.59 15.31 -1.62
N LEU A 134 -32.39 15.85 -1.86
CA LEU A 134 -31.22 15.07 -2.24
C LEU A 134 -30.55 14.47 -1.01
N ILE A 135 -30.34 13.16 -1.03
CA ILE A 135 -29.70 12.40 0.05
C ILE A 135 -28.45 11.68 -0.46
N ARG A 136 -27.41 11.67 0.37
CA ARG A 136 -26.29 10.73 0.21
C ARG A 136 -26.35 9.68 1.31
N VAL A 137 -26.28 8.41 0.92
CA VAL A 137 -26.34 7.26 1.84
C VAL A 137 -25.14 6.36 1.61
N ARG A 138 -24.43 6.04 2.70
CA ARG A 138 -23.31 5.09 2.71
C ARG A 138 -23.59 4.01 3.72
N GLY A 139 -23.53 2.75 3.30
CA GLY A 139 -23.81 1.64 4.20
C GLY A 139 -23.69 0.27 3.56
N PRO A 140 -23.76 -0.79 4.38
CA PRO A 140 -23.87 -2.14 3.87
C PRO A 140 -25.18 -2.42 3.14
N VAL A 141 -25.11 -3.26 2.11
CA VAL A 141 -26.27 -3.82 1.42
C VAL A 141 -26.76 -5.05 2.18
N LYS A 142 -28.07 -5.16 2.38
CA LYS A 142 -28.71 -6.31 3.02
C LYS A 142 -29.88 -6.77 2.18
N THR A 143 -30.03 -8.08 2.07
CA THR A 143 -31.24 -8.68 1.49
C THR A 143 -32.13 -9.13 2.65
N SER A 144 -33.37 -8.65 2.65
CA SER A 144 -34.39 -8.97 3.65
C SER A 144 -35.68 -9.31 2.92
N ARG A 145 -36.25 -10.49 3.16
CA ARG A 145 -37.50 -10.95 2.51
C ARG A 145 -37.47 -10.79 0.98
N GLN A 146 -36.34 -11.15 0.35
CA GLN A 146 -36.09 -11.04 -1.09
C GLN A 146 -36.03 -9.61 -1.64
N GLN A 147 -36.01 -8.58 -0.79
CA GLN A 147 -35.81 -7.18 -1.18
C GLN A 147 -34.44 -6.70 -0.71
N ARG A 148 -33.76 -5.93 -1.57
CA ARG A 148 -32.49 -5.29 -1.22
C ARG A 148 -32.71 -3.94 -0.57
N GLU A 149 -31.96 -3.71 0.48
CA GLU A 149 -32.00 -2.49 1.29
C GLU A 149 -30.56 -2.08 1.64
N ILE A 150 -30.33 -0.79 1.84
CA ILE A 150 -29.06 -0.26 2.35
C ILE A 150 -29.27 0.08 3.82
N THR A 151 -28.50 -0.55 4.71
CA THR A 151 -28.48 -0.13 6.12
C THR A 151 -27.46 0.98 6.27
N ALA A 152 -27.89 2.22 6.43
CA ALA A 152 -27.00 3.37 6.41
C ALA A 152 -26.05 3.35 7.62
N SER A 153 -24.74 3.39 7.36
CA SER A 153 -23.71 3.74 8.34
C SER A 153 -23.57 5.25 8.48
N VAL A 154 -23.73 5.98 7.37
CA VAL A 154 -23.72 7.44 7.31
C VAL A 154 -24.76 7.88 6.29
N PHE A 155 -25.54 8.90 6.63
CA PHE A 155 -26.44 9.55 5.69
C PHE A 155 -26.59 11.03 6.06
N TYR A 156 -26.83 11.86 5.05
CA TYR A 156 -27.10 13.28 5.25
C TYR A 156 -27.80 13.90 4.04
N LYS A 157 -28.57 14.96 4.29
CA LYS A 157 -29.08 15.87 3.26
C LYS A 157 -27.91 16.55 2.54
N VAL A 158 -27.96 16.54 1.21
CA VAL A 158 -27.01 17.25 0.34
C VAL A 158 -27.69 18.54 -0.12
N GLU A 159 -27.08 19.68 0.20
CA GLU A 159 -27.52 20.98 -0.29
C GLU A 159 -26.86 21.25 -1.64
N ASP A 160 -27.64 21.11 -2.73
CA ASP A 160 -27.14 21.24 -4.09
C ASP A 160 -28.00 22.19 -4.94
N PRO A 161 -28.02 23.50 -4.63
CA PRO A 161 -28.90 24.46 -5.31
C PRO A 161 -28.58 24.66 -6.80
N LEU A 162 -27.36 24.29 -7.23
CA LEU A 162 -26.89 24.44 -8.61
C LEU A 162 -26.60 23.10 -9.30
N MET A 163 -27.05 21.98 -8.72
CA MET A 163 -26.85 20.62 -9.24
C MET A 163 -25.37 20.21 -9.43
N ALA A 164 -24.42 20.89 -8.76
CA ALA A 164 -22.99 20.67 -8.95
C ALA A 164 -22.57 19.28 -8.45
N GLU A 165 -23.09 18.84 -7.30
CA GLU A 165 -22.80 17.51 -6.75
C GLU A 165 -23.43 16.41 -7.60
N GLN A 166 -24.67 16.62 -8.07
CA GLN A 166 -25.33 15.68 -8.98
C GLN A 166 -24.61 15.56 -10.33
N ILE A 167 -24.19 16.67 -10.94
CA ILE A 167 -23.43 16.66 -12.19
C ILE A 167 -22.09 15.94 -12.00
N GLN A 168 -21.36 16.24 -10.91
CA GLN A 168 -20.10 15.56 -10.63
C GLN A 168 -20.31 14.06 -10.43
N TRP A 169 -21.38 13.65 -9.74
CA TRP A 169 -21.74 12.24 -9.56
C TRP A 169 -22.01 11.55 -10.89
N MET A 170 -22.77 12.19 -11.79
CA MET A 170 -23.07 11.70 -13.14
C MET A 170 -21.82 11.55 -14.03
N MET A 171 -20.76 12.32 -13.76
CA MET A 171 -19.48 12.20 -14.46
C MET A 171 -18.57 11.14 -13.82
N ASP A 172 -18.49 11.12 -12.48
CA ASP A 172 -17.61 10.24 -11.72
C ASP A 172 -18.02 8.76 -11.83
N VAL A 173 -19.31 8.45 -11.69
CA VAL A 173 -19.78 7.05 -11.62
C VAL A 173 -19.47 6.29 -12.92
N PRO A 174 -19.79 6.77 -14.13
CA PRO A 174 -19.40 6.09 -15.36
C PRO A 174 -17.88 5.87 -15.50
N GLU A 175 -17.07 6.83 -15.05
CA GLU A 175 -15.60 6.68 -15.04
C GLU A 175 -15.16 5.57 -14.09
N LEU A 176 -15.75 5.46 -12.91
CA LEU A 176 -15.47 4.38 -11.96
C LEU A 176 -15.85 3.01 -12.52
N TYR A 177 -16.96 2.91 -13.24
CA TYR A 177 -17.33 1.67 -13.94
C TYR A 177 -16.25 1.29 -14.95
N ARG A 178 -15.94 2.21 -15.88
CA ARG A 178 -14.96 1.94 -16.94
C ARG A 178 -13.57 1.65 -16.40
N GLU A 179 -13.12 2.37 -15.38
CA GLU A 179 -11.74 2.30 -14.91
C GLU A 179 -11.51 1.24 -13.83
N CYS A 180 -12.55 0.86 -13.08
CA CYS A 180 -12.44 -0.02 -11.92
C CYS A 180 -13.42 -1.20 -11.99
N TYR A 181 -14.74 -0.97 -12.02
CA TYR A 181 -15.73 -2.04 -11.77
C TYR A 181 -15.94 -3.00 -12.95
N ASP A 182 -15.78 -2.52 -14.18
CA ASP A 182 -15.90 -3.34 -15.38
C ASP A 182 -14.60 -4.09 -15.71
N LYS A 183 -13.49 -3.73 -15.05
CA LYS A 183 -12.21 -4.42 -15.20
C LYS A 183 -12.11 -5.54 -14.18
N THR A 184 -12.07 -6.78 -14.65
CA THR A 184 -11.89 -7.95 -13.78
C THR A 184 -10.68 -7.76 -12.86
N PHE A 185 -10.87 -7.94 -11.56
CA PHE A 185 -9.77 -7.97 -10.61
C PHE A 185 -8.86 -9.15 -10.93
N GLN A 186 -7.78 -8.87 -11.66
CA GLN A 186 -6.70 -9.81 -11.86
C GLN A 186 -5.75 -9.63 -10.69
N LEU A 187 -5.84 -10.55 -9.73
CA LEU A 187 -4.69 -10.80 -8.86
C LEU A 187 -3.53 -11.04 -9.82
N GLN A 188 -2.51 -10.18 -9.78
CA GLN A 188 -1.34 -10.36 -10.64
C GLN A 188 -0.66 -11.66 -10.22
N SER A 189 -1.15 -12.78 -10.73
CA SER A 189 -0.32 -13.87 -11.15
C SER A 189 0.59 -13.23 -12.17
N ASP A 190 1.89 -13.19 -11.90
CA ASP A 190 2.90 -12.75 -12.86
C ASP A 190 2.65 -13.46 -14.19
N LYS A 191 1.91 -12.82 -15.08
CA LYS A 191 1.72 -13.19 -16.48
C LYS A 191 2.46 -12.16 -17.31
N GLN A 192 3.73 -11.97 -16.99
CA GLN A 192 4.77 -11.89 -17.99
C GLN A 192 5.44 -13.26 -17.92
N GLY A 193 5.43 -14.03 -19.02
CA GLY A 193 6.09 -15.32 -19.04
C GLY A 193 7.57 -15.17 -18.77
N GLU A 194 8.02 -15.51 -17.56
CA GLU A 194 9.44 -15.69 -17.21
C GLU A 194 9.51 -16.42 -15.87
N SER A 195 9.96 -17.68 -15.93
CA SER A 195 10.61 -18.49 -14.88
C SER A 195 9.96 -18.58 -13.48
N ALA A 196 10.04 -19.77 -12.88
CA ALA A 196 9.75 -20.00 -11.47
C ALA A 196 10.77 -19.30 -10.56
N ASP A 197 10.76 -17.97 -10.52
CA ASP A 197 11.72 -17.21 -9.76
C ASP A 197 11.27 -17.11 -8.29
N SER A 198 11.98 -17.87 -7.44
CA SER A 198 11.88 -17.83 -5.98
C SER A 198 11.79 -16.38 -5.45
N PRO A 199 11.07 -16.10 -4.34
CA PRO A 199 11.06 -14.78 -3.70
C PRO A 199 12.45 -14.14 -3.53
N LEU A 200 13.47 -14.99 -3.36
CA LEU A 200 14.88 -14.62 -3.32
C LEU A 200 15.36 -13.95 -4.63
N ILE A 201 14.98 -14.47 -5.79
CA ILE A 201 15.40 -13.95 -7.11
C ILE A 201 14.74 -12.60 -7.36
N LYS A 202 13.43 -12.47 -7.06
CA LYS A 202 12.71 -11.20 -7.16
C LYS A 202 13.30 -10.13 -6.25
N ALA A 203 13.58 -10.48 -5.00
CA ALA A 203 14.23 -9.58 -4.05
C ALA A 203 15.65 -9.18 -4.50
N THR A 204 16.41 -10.13 -5.06
CA THR A 204 17.76 -9.88 -5.60
C THR A 204 17.72 -8.89 -6.77
N ASN A 205 16.80 -9.09 -7.71
CA ASN A 205 16.67 -8.19 -8.86
C ASN A 205 16.23 -6.79 -8.42
N LEU A 206 15.32 -6.69 -7.45
CA LEU A 206 14.88 -5.39 -6.92
C LEU A 206 16.02 -4.57 -6.33
N ILE A 207 16.91 -5.21 -5.55
CA ILE A 207 18.09 -4.52 -4.99
C ILE A 207 19.10 -4.18 -6.09
N LYS A 208 19.32 -5.06 -7.08
CA LYS A 208 20.18 -4.77 -8.25
C LYS A 208 19.68 -3.55 -9.02
N ASP A 209 18.38 -3.48 -9.27
CA ASP A 209 17.76 -2.38 -10.02
C ASP A 209 17.85 -1.07 -9.23
N PHE A 210 17.62 -1.11 -7.92
CA PHE A 210 17.80 0.05 -7.05
C PHE A 210 19.25 0.57 -7.10
N ILE A 211 20.24 -0.31 -6.97
CA ILE A 211 21.66 0.04 -7.03
C ILE A 211 21.98 0.73 -8.36
N LYS A 212 21.50 0.18 -9.49
CA LYS A 212 21.71 0.74 -10.83
C LYS A 212 21.00 2.08 -11.00
N GLN A 213 19.70 2.13 -10.73
CA GLN A 213 18.85 3.28 -10.96
C GLN A 213 19.25 4.49 -10.10
N LYS A 214 19.63 4.25 -8.84
CA LYS A 214 20.06 5.31 -7.92
C LYS A 214 21.57 5.55 -7.94
N SER A 215 22.33 4.81 -8.75
CA SER A 215 23.79 4.89 -8.82
C SER A 215 24.45 4.79 -7.43
N VAL A 216 24.01 3.81 -6.64
CA VAL A 216 24.47 3.61 -5.26
C VAL A 216 25.92 3.12 -5.26
N SER A 217 26.79 3.75 -4.46
CA SER A 217 28.19 3.33 -4.30
C SER A 217 28.42 2.43 -3.08
N LYS A 218 27.67 2.68 -2.01
CA LYS A 218 27.66 1.90 -0.77
C LYS A 218 26.32 2.04 -0.06
N PHE A 219 25.93 1.03 0.68
CA PHE A 219 24.71 1.03 1.48
C PHE A 219 24.86 0.12 2.70
N ARG A 220 23.98 0.30 3.68
CA ARG A 220 23.85 -0.54 4.87
C ARG A 220 22.60 -1.40 4.75
N THR A 221 22.56 -2.47 5.53
CA THR A 221 21.44 -3.42 5.54
C THR A 221 20.08 -2.73 5.74
N TYR A 222 19.99 -1.70 6.59
CA TYR A 222 18.73 -0.97 6.82
C TYR A 222 18.33 -0.04 5.67
N ASP A 223 19.27 0.44 4.83
CA ASP A 223 18.96 1.35 3.72
C ASP A 223 18.13 0.68 2.61
N VAL A 224 18.17 -0.66 2.55
CA VAL A 224 17.51 -1.47 1.52
C VAL A 224 16.40 -2.36 2.09
N LEU A 225 16.15 -2.29 3.40
CA LEU A 225 15.15 -3.12 4.07
C LEU A 225 13.73 -2.78 3.59
N ASP A 226 13.42 -1.49 3.49
CA ASP A 226 12.11 -0.96 3.05
C ASP A 226 11.80 -1.34 1.59
N LEU A 227 12.83 -1.62 0.78
CA LEU A 227 12.64 -2.09 -0.60
C LEU A 227 12.00 -3.49 -0.62
N LEU A 228 12.22 -4.31 0.40
CA LEU A 228 11.75 -5.70 0.45
C LEU A 228 10.40 -5.87 1.16
N GLU A 229 9.90 -4.84 1.87
CA GLU A 229 8.57 -4.88 2.51
C GLU A 229 7.42 -5.26 1.56
N PRO A 230 7.38 -4.78 0.30
CA PRO A 230 6.32 -5.15 -0.65
C PRO A 230 6.29 -6.65 -0.99
N LEU A 231 7.40 -7.37 -0.82
CA LEU A 231 7.52 -8.79 -1.14
C LEU A 231 6.99 -9.69 -0.01
N ILE A 232 6.94 -9.18 1.22
CA ILE A 232 6.62 -9.99 2.41
C ILE A 232 5.21 -9.74 2.92
N SER A 233 4.63 -8.57 2.62
CA SER A 233 3.20 -8.30 2.83
C SER A 233 2.27 -9.22 2.00
N ARG A 234 2.82 -10.14 1.21
CA ARG A 234 2.11 -11.11 0.37
C ARG A 234 2.14 -12.56 0.87
N GLN A 235 2.79 -12.87 2.00
CA GLN A 235 2.72 -14.22 2.59
C GLN A 235 1.57 -14.29 3.61
N PRO A 236 0.57 -15.20 3.43
CA PRO A 236 -0.42 -15.46 4.47
C PRO A 236 0.25 -16.13 5.65
N GLN A 237 0.36 -15.43 6.78
CA GLN A 237 0.68 -16.08 8.04
C GLN A 237 -0.58 -16.75 8.59
N ALA A 238 -0.44 -18.01 8.98
CA ALA A 238 -1.50 -18.80 9.61
C ALA A 238 -2.01 -18.09 10.88
N ALA A 239 -3.33 -18.14 11.03
CA ALA A 239 -4.08 -17.50 12.09
C ALA A 239 -3.58 -17.87 13.50
N SER A 240 -3.45 -16.87 14.36
CA SER A 240 -3.77 -16.99 15.78
C SER A 240 -4.42 -15.67 16.23
N ALA A 241 -5.48 -15.83 17.03
CA ALA A 241 -6.45 -14.80 17.39
C ALA A 241 -5.92 -13.85 18.47
N ASP A 242 -6.03 -12.53 18.23
CA ASP A 242 -6.93 -11.61 18.96
C ASP A 242 -6.61 -10.14 18.58
N PRO A 243 -7.60 -9.22 18.57
CA PRO A 243 -7.47 -7.94 17.91
C PRO A 243 -7.03 -6.83 18.88
N VAL A 244 -5.80 -6.35 18.75
CA VAL A 244 -5.44 -5.01 19.24
C VAL A 244 -5.34 -4.07 18.04
N ARG A 245 -6.33 -3.18 17.95
CA ARG A 245 -6.42 -2.06 17.02
C ARG A 245 -5.12 -1.27 17.02
N GLN A 246 -4.49 -1.10 15.86
CA GLN A 246 -3.70 0.10 15.55
C GLN A 246 -3.60 0.35 14.04
N ASN A 247 -3.98 1.58 13.69
CA ASN A 247 -4.04 2.24 12.40
C ASN A 247 -2.90 1.91 11.42
N THR A 248 -3.22 1.35 10.26
CA THR A 248 -2.35 1.33 9.06
C THR A 248 -3.18 1.42 7.77
N ALA A 249 -4.11 2.38 7.70
CA ALA A 249 -4.94 2.61 6.49
C ALA A 249 -4.64 3.93 5.75
N GLU A 250 -3.65 4.72 6.18
CA GLU A 250 -3.44 6.06 5.59
C GLU A 250 -2.53 6.08 4.36
N THR A 251 -1.69 5.06 4.12
CA THR A 251 -0.64 5.18 3.10
C THR A 251 -1.09 4.86 1.67
N PHE A 252 -2.25 4.20 1.47
CA PHE A 252 -2.66 3.77 0.12
C PHE A 252 -3.66 4.72 -0.57
N CYS A 253 -4.48 5.46 0.18
CA CYS A 253 -5.42 6.45 -0.39
C CYS A 253 -4.73 7.68 -1.01
N LEU A 254 -3.45 7.92 -0.72
CA LEU A 254 -2.70 9.05 -1.27
C LEU A 254 -2.39 8.90 -2.78
N LYS A 255 -2.28 7.67 -3.31
CA LYS A 255 -1.86 7.46 -4.71
C LYS A 255 -2.91 7.84 -5.76
N ILE A 256 -4.21 7.87 -5.41
CA ILE A 256 -5.27 8.29 -6.33
C ILE A 256 -5.52 9.81 -6.28
N ARG A 257 -5.14 10.51 -5.19
CA ARG A 257 -5.21 11.98 -5.10
C ARG A 257 -4.02 12.71 -5.73
N PHE A 258 -2.92 12.02 -6.01
CA PHE A 258 -1.66 12.66 -6.42
C PHE A 258 -1.58 13.14 -7.88
N LYS A 259 -2.59 12.89 -8.72
CA LYS A 259 -2.62 13.43 -10.10
C LYS A 259 -3.30 14.81 -10.25
N LYS A 260 -3.75 15.47 -9.18
CA LYS A 260 -4.50 16.75 -9.33
C LYS A 260 -4.21 17.89 -8.32
N LYS A 261 -3.10 17.92 -7.57
CA LYS A 261 -2.82 19.08 -6.71
C LYS A 261 -1.34 19.48 -6.61
N ILE A 262 -0.86 20.20 -7.64
CA ILE A 262 0.26 21.14 -7.52
C ILE A 262 -0.32 22.49 -7.14
N LYS A 263 -0.22 22.84 -5.84
CA LYS A 263 -0.14 24.17 -5.20
C LYS A 263 -0.81 24.12 -3.82
N LEU A 264 0.01 24.08 -2.77
CA LEU A 264 0.22 25.17 -1.80
C LEU A 264 0.82 24.58 -0.52
N LEU A 265 1.89 25.22 -0.05
CA LEU A 265 2.75 24.84 1.06
C LEU A 265 2.10 25.11 2.44
N ALA A 266 2.64 24.36 3.41
CA ALA A 266 3.08 24.81 4.74
C ALA A 266 2.25 24.40 5.99
N PHE A 267 3.05 24.03 7.02
CA PHE A 267 2.80 23.89 8.46
C PHE A 267 2.47 22.50 9.06
N PHE A 268 3.55 21.84 9.50
CA PHE A 268 3.66 21.05 10.75
C PHE A 268 3.85 22.04 11.95
N PRO A 269 3.68 21.67 13.26
CA PRO A 269 4.39 20.56 13.94
C PRO A 269 3.61 19.92 15.16
N PRO A 270 4.21 19.23 16.18
CA PRO A 270 3.96 17.82 16.50
C PRO A 270 3.72 17.52 18.02
N HIS A 271 3.86 16.25 18.44
CA HIS A 271 4.04 15.64 19.78
C HIS A 271 2.82 15.04 20.52
N LEU A 272 2.88 13.73 20.82
CA LEU A 272 3.27 13.24 22.16
C LEU A 272 3.65 11.74 22.16
N TYR A 273 4.71 11.42 22.90
CA TYR A 273 5.22 10.09 23.28
C TYR A 273 4.52 9.57 24.55
N ILE A 274 4.31 8.25 24.67
CA ILE A 274 4.28 7.55 25.98
C ILE A 274 4.96 6.17 25.87
N SER A 275 5.80 5.88 26.87
CA SER A 275 6.70 4.73 27.00
C SER A 275 6.09 3.52 27.74
N SER A 276 6.60 2.36 27.33
CA SER A 276 6.70 0.99 27.90
C SER A 276 6.22 0.63 29.33
N SER A 277 5.68 -0.60 29.45
CA SER A 277 5.98 -1.55 30.54
C SER A 277 5.84 -3.01 30.05
N SER A 278 6.41 -3.94 30.79
CA SER A 278 7.17 -5.13 30.38
C SER A 278 6.47 -6.50 30.45
N ALA A 279 6.84 -7.33 29.46
CA ALA A 279 7.09 -8.79 29.47
C ALA A 279 6.02 -9.80 29.97
N VAL A 280 5.55 -10.64 29.03
CA VAL A 280 5.51 -12.11 29.18
C VAL A 280 5.90 -12.73 27.84
N GLN A 281 6.78 -13.72 27.89
CA GLN A 281 7.45 -14.35 26.76
C GLN A 281 6.75 -15.68 26.44
N GLU A 282 6.16 -15.79 25.26
CA GLU A 282 5.71 -17.05 24.66
C GLU A 282 6.19 -17.10 23.20
N ALA A 283 6.76 -18.24 22.83
CA ALA A 283 7.51 -18.44 21.59
C ALA A 283 6.59 -18.42 20.36
N ALA A 284 6.34 -17.23 19.81
CA ALA A 284 5.73 -17.04 18.50
C ALA A 284 6.76 -17.28 17.38
N GLY A 285 6.32 -17.89 16.28
CA GLY A 285 7.12 -18.03 15.05
C GLY A 285 7.63 -16.66 14.54
N PRO A 286 8.63 -16.65 13.64
CA PRO A 286 9.32 -15.41 13.29
C PRO A 286 8.34 -14.38 12.73
N SER A 287 8.21 -13.26 13.43
CA SER A 287 7.36 -12.14 13.01
C SER A 287 7.69 -11.72 11.57
N GLY A 288 6.76 -11.08 10.85
CA GLY A 288 7.01 -10.61 9.48
C GLY A 288 8.34 -9.84 9.34
N CYS A 289 8.72 -9.04 10.36
CA CYS A 289 10.01 -8.35 10.41
C CYS A 289 11.23 -9.30 10.44
N GLN A 290 11.12 -10.47 11.10
CA GLN A 290 12.17 -11.48 11.11
C GLN A 290 12.31 -12.19 9.76
N GLN A 291 11.19 -12.42 9.05
CA GLN A 291 11.20 -12.97 7.68
C GLN A 291 11.86 -12.01 6.69
N VAL A 292 11.60 -10.70 6.79
CA VAL A 292 12.26 -9.67 5.97
C VAL A 292 13.76 -9.67 6.20
N ARG A 293 14.18 -9.70 7.47
CA ARG A 293 15.60 -9.76 7.81
C ARG A 293 16.26 -11.02 7.30
N GLN A 294 15.56 -12.17 7.32
CA GLN A 294 16.10 -13.43 6.82
C GLN A 294 16.22 -13.43 5.30
N LEU A 295 15.19 -13.00 4.58
CA LEU A 295 15.23 -12.85 3.13
C LEU A 295 16.34 -11.88 2.70
N LEU A 296 16.47 -10.74 3.38
CA LEU A 296 17.52 -9.77 3.08
C LEU A 296 18.92 -10.37 3.26
N LYS A 297 19.14 -11.16 4.32
CA LYS A 297 20.42 -11.86 4.52
C LYS A 297 20.73 -12.82 3.38
N GLU A 298 19.74 -13.54 2.88
CA GLU A 298 19.90 -14.46 1.74
C GLU A 298 20.19 -13.70 0.44
N VAL A 299 19.46 -12.61 0.18
CA VAL A 299 19.70 -11.74 -0.99
C VAL A 299 21.11 -11.15 -0.95
N LEU A 300 21.53 -10.62 0.20
CA LEU A 300 22.88 -10.06 0.35
C LEU A 300 23.95 -11.12 0.12
N LYS A 301 23.72 -12.36 0.56
CA LYS A 301 24.62 -13.48 0.26
C LYS A 301 24.72 -13.74 -1.24
N VAL A 302 23.59 -13.80 -1.95
CA VAL A 302 23.57 -13.97 -3.42
C VAL A 302 24.35 -12.85 -4.11
N LEU A 303 24.12 -11.59 -3.72
CA LEU A 303 24.84 -10.44 -4.30
C LEU A 303 26.35 -10.47 -4.01
N GLN A 304 26.77 -11.02 -2.87
CA GLN A 304 28.19 -11.22 -2.54
C GLN A 304 28.81 -12.36 -3.37
N ASP A 305 28.08 -13.46 -3.54
CA ASP A 305 28.52 -14.63 -4.31
C ASP A 305 28.67 -14.28 -5.80
N GLU A 306 27.76 -13.46 -6.34
CA GLU A 306 27.86 -12.90 -7.69
C GLU A 306 28.89 -11.78 -7.84
N GLY A 307 29.43 -11.26 -6.73
CA GLY A 307 30.44 -10.19 -6.74
C GLY A 307 29.90 -8.78 -6.98
N VAL A 308 28.57 -8.59 -7.04
CA VAL A 308 27.92 -7.28 -7.20
C VAL A 308 28.26 -6.35 -6.03
N VAL A 309 28.31 -6.92 -4.82
CA VAL A 309 28.68 -6.20 -3.60
C VAL A 309 29.70 -6.97 -2.78
N TYR A 310 30.48 -6.25 -1.97
CA TYR A 310 31.37 -6.86 -0.98
C TYR A 310 31.45 -6.01 0.29
N ARG A 311 31.94 -6.57 1.39
CA ARG A 311 32.10 -5.85 2.66
C ARG A 311 33.55 -5.50 2.89
N ARG A 312 33.90 -4.23 3.09
CA ARG A 312 35.31 -3.87 3.37
C ARG A 312 35.79 -4.38 4.72
N VAL A 313 34.95 -4.28 5.75
CA VAL A 313 35.24 -4.77 7.10
C VAL A 313 34.03 -5.55 7.64
N LYS A 314 34.27 -6.63 8.38
CA LYS A 314 33.21 -7.34 9.13
C LYS A 314 32.97 -6.63 10.48
N THR A 315 32.44 -5.41 10.45
CA THR A 315 31.97 -4.70 11.66
C THR A 315 30.48 -4.94 11.88
N GLN A 316 29.99 -4.63 13.09
CA GLN A 316 28.56 -4.72 13.46
C GLN A 316 27.64 -3.85 12.58
N ASP A 317 28.20 -2.85 11.91
CA ASP A 317 27.45 -1.82 11.17
C ASP A 317 27.24 -2.17 9.68
N GLU A 318 27.64 -3.39 9.28
CA GLU A 318 27.42 -4.07 7.98
C GLU A 318 27.29 -3.15 6.74
N VAL A 319 28.36 -2.42 6.41
CA VAL A 319 28.41 -1.61 5.18
C VAL A 319 28.82 -2.46 3.98
N TYR A 320 27.99 -2.47 2.94
CA TYR A 320 28.26 -3.09 1.65
C TYR A 320 28.74 -2.04 0.65
N HIS A 321 29.75 -2.39 -0.15
CA HIS A 321 30.28 -1.57 -1.24
C HIS A 321 29.90 -2.22 -2.57
N VAL A 322 29.45 -1.38 -3.51
CA VAL A 322 29.09 -1.82 -4.85
C VAL A 322 30.36 -1.86 -5.70
N THR A 323 30.73 -3.05 -6.16
CA THR A 323 32.02 -3.33 -6.80
C THR A 323 32.27 -2.41 -7.99
N GLU A 324 31.28 -2.23 -8.88
CA GLU A 324 31.40 -1.39 -10.09
C GLU A 324 31.57 0.11 -9.80
N ARG A 325 31.29 0.55 -8.57
CA ARG A 325 31.34 1.97 -8.18
C ARG A 325 32.52 2.30 -7.26
N ASP A 326 33.29 1.30 -6.84
CA ASP A 326 34.41 1.46 -5.93
C ASP A 326 35.70 1.81 -6.67
N LYS A 327 35.97 3.11 -6.81
CA LYS A 327 37.16 3.61 -7.49
C LYS A 327 38.47 3.18 -6.81
N ASP A 328 38.48 3.06 -5.49
CA ASP A 328 39.67 2.69 -4.73
C ASP A 328 40.07 1.25 -5.07
N LEU A 329 39.08 0.34 -5.15
CA LEU A 329 39.31 -1.04 -5.56
C LEU A 329 39.90 -1.13 -6.97
N PHE A 330 39.36 -0.35 -7.92
CA PHE A 330 39.87 -0.32 -9.29
C PHE A 330 41.33 0.16 -9.36
N ILE A 331 41.67 1.22 -8.62
CA ILE A 331 43.03 1.76 -8.54
C ILE A 331 43.98 0.69 -8.00
N VAL A 332 43.62 0.03 -6.88
CA VAL A 332 44.46 -1.00 -6.27
C VAL A 332 44.68 -2.19 -7.21
N VAL A 333 43.64 -2.68 -7.89
CA VAL A 333 43.76 -3.79 -8.86
C VAL A 333 44.69 -3.40 -10.01
N LYS A 334 44.50 -2.21 -10.58
CA LYS A 334 45.33 -1.68 -11.67
C LYS A 334 46.79 -1.54 -11.25
N ASP A 335 47.05 -1.01 -10.05
CA ASP A 335 48.40 -0.83 -9.52
C ASP A 335 49.11 -2.17 -9.28
N ILE A 336 48.42 -3.17 -8.73
CA ILE A 336 48.96 -4.53 -8.54
C ILE A 336 49.39 -5.12 -9.89
N ILE A 337 48.50 -5.10 -10.88
CA ILE A 337 48.80 -5.68 -12.20
C ILE A 337 49.96 -4.92 -12.85
N ARG A 338 49.99 -3.59 -12.77
CA ARG A 338 51.07 -2.77 -13.32
C ARG A 338 52.42 -3.03 -12.65
N GLU A 339 52.43 -3.21 -11.32
CA GLU A 339 53.65 -3.54 -10.57
C GLU A 339 54.16 -4.95 -10.89
N ASP A 340 53.25 -5.93 -10.93
CA ASP A 340 53.63 -7.32 -11.17
C ASP A 340 54.02 -7.56 -12.64
N SER A 341 53.44 -6.84 -13.60
CA SER A 341 53.83 -6.92 -15.02
C SER A 341 55.28 -6.50 -15.28
N LYS A 342 55.90 -5.73 -14.37
CA LYS A 342 57.33 -5.37 -14.45
C LYS A 342 58.27 -6.47 -13.98
N ARG A 343 57.75 -7.52 -13.35
CA ARG A 343 58.56 -8.63 -12.86
C ARG A 343 58.79 -9.63 -13.98
N GLU A 344 60.03 -10.05 -14.16
CA GLU A 344 60.44 -11.03 -15.18
C GLU A 344 59.63 -12.33 -15.10
N LYS A 345 59.20 -12.73 -13.90
CA LYS A 345 58.34 -13.90 -13.67
C LYS A 345 57.00 -13.85 -14.42
N TYR A 346 56.47 -12.66 -14.71
CA TYR A 346 55.14 -12.46 -15.27
C TYR A 346 55.16 -11.78 -16.66
N SER A 347 56.35 -11.54 -17.22
CA SER A 347 56.52 -10.78 -18.47
C SER A 347 55.91 -11.45 -19.71
N GLU A 348 55.94 -12.79 -19.79
CA GLU A 348 55.41 -13.52 -20.95
C GLU A 348 53.89 -13.80 -20.85
N LYS A 349 53.43 -14.28 -19.69
CA LYS A 349 52.06 -14.77 -19.52
C LYS A 349 51.15 -13.84 -18.72
N GLY A 350 51.68 -12.80 -18.08
CA GLY A 350 50.92 -11.94 -17.17
C GLY A 350 50.63 -12.60 -15.82
N CYS A 351 49.84 -11.92 -15.00
CA CYS A 351 49.51 -12.35 -13.65
C CYS A 351 48.23 -13.18 -13.62
N HIS A 352 48.29 -14.35 -12.97
CA HIS A 352 47.11 -15.20 -12.80
C HIS A 352 46.09 -14.56 -11.84
N VAL A 353 44.80 -14.72 -12.12
CA VAL A 353 43.68 -14.14 -11.34
C VAL A 353 43.75 -14.43 -9.85
N LEU A 354 44.21 -15.62 -9.44
CA LEU A 354 44.33 -15.97 -8.02
C LEU A 354 45.46 -15.23 -7.32
N HIS A 355 46.55 -14.91 -8.04
CA HIS A 355 47.64 -14.09 -7.51
C HIS A 355 47.15 -12.67 -7.27
N ILE A 356 46.47 -12.10 -8.27
CA ILE A 356 45.86 -10.77 -8.19
C ILE A 356 44.88 -10.72 -7.01
N LEU A 357 44.00 -11.72 -6.88
CA LEU A 357 43.06 -11.81 -5.75
C LEU A 357 43.77 -11.83 -4.39
N SER A 358 44.86 -12.61 -4.27
CA SER A 358 45.66 -12.65 -3.04
C SER A 358 46.26 -11.28 -2.71
N ALA A 359 46.82 -10.58 -3.71
CA ALA A 359 47.40 -9.24 -3.52
C ALA A 359 46.33 -8.19 -3.18
N VAL A 360 45.17 -8.21 -3.84
CA VAL A 360 44.03 -7.32 -3.55
C VAL A 360 43.53 -7.52 -2.12
N ARG A 361 43.44 -8.77 -1.66
CA ARG A 361 43.04 -9.07 -0.28
C ARG A 361 44.01 -8.54 0.77
N GLN A 362 45.30 -8.48 0.44
CA GLN A 362 46.33 -7.92 1.32
C GLN A 362 46.33 -6.38 1.32
N ARG A 363 46.08 -5.75 0.17
CA ARG A 363 46.21 -4.28 0.01
C ARG A 363 44.91 -3.51 0.21
N HIS A 364 43.74 -4.14 0.05
CA HIS A 364 42.44 -3.44 0.10
C HIS A 364 41.44 -4.04 1.08
N SER A 365 41.00 -5.29 0.85
CA SER A 365 40.04 -5.97 1.73
C SER A 365 40.08 -7.49 1.56
N LEU A 366 40.18 -8.20 2.69
CA LEU A 366 40.16 -9.67 2.75
C LEU A 366 38.85 -10.28 2.21
N ASN A 367 37.76 -9.52 2.16
CA ASN A 367 36.44 -10.01 1.78
C ASN A 367 36.10 -9.83 0.30
N VAL A 368 37.03 -9.33 -0.52
CA VAL A 368 36.84 -9.30 -1.98
C VAL A 368 36.72 -10.74 -2.48
N SER A 369 35.61 -11.06 -3.14
CA SER A 369 35.37 -12.37 -3.75
C SER A 369 36.04 -12.45 -5.12
N LYS A 370 36.26 -13.67 -5.62
CA LYS A 370 36.79 -13.88 -6.98
C LYS A 370 35.86 -13.25 -8.02
N ALA A 371 34.55 -13.39 -7.85
CA ALA A 371 33.54 -12.80 -8.72
C ALA A 371 33.61 -11.27 -8.75
N ALA A 372 33.77 -10.62 -7.58
CA ALA A 372 33.94 -9.17 -7.52
C ALA A 372 35.21 -8.72 -8.25
N LEU A 373 36.32 -9.45 -8.09
CA LEU A 373 37.55 -9.18 -8.83
C LEU A 373 37.36 -9.34 -10.34
N GLU A 374 36.67 -10.38 -10.79
CA GLU A 374 36.40 -10.61 -12.22
C GLU A 374 35.56 -9.48 -12.84
N ILE A 375 34.60 -8.91 -12.11
CA ILE A 375 33.85 -7.71 -12.55
C ILE A 375 34.78 -6.51 -12.75
N VAL A 376 35.70 -6.27 -11.81
CA VAL A 376 36.69 -5.18 -11.91
C VAL A 376 37.63 -5.40 -13.10
N LEU A 377 38.18 -6.61 -13.24
CA LEU A 377 39.09 -6.95 -14.34
C LEU A 377 38.41 -6.78 -15.70
N LYS A 378 37.16 -7.25 -15.84
CA LYS A 378 36.38 -7.07 -17.06
C LYS A 378 36.16 -5.59 -17.38
N SER A 379 35.85 -4.77 -16.38
CA SER A 379 35.67 -3.33 -16.59
C SER A 379 36.99 -2.62 -16.94
N LEU A 380 38.12 -3.00 -16.34
CA LEU A 380 39.44 -2.47 -16.68
C LEU A 380 39.86 -2.86 -18.11
N GLU A 381 39.55 -4.08 -18.53
CA GLU A 381 39.78 -4.56 -19.89
C GLU A 381 38.93 -3.79 -20.90
N CYS A 382 37.63 -3.56 -20.62
CA CYS A 382 36.78 -2.72 -21.46
C CYS A 382 37.28 -1.27 -21.56
N ASN A 383 37.94 -0.75 -20.52
CA ASN A 383 38.53 0.59 -20.52
C ASN A 383 39.94 0.64 -21.14
N SER A 384 40.46 -0.48 -21.65
CA SER A 384 41.83 -0.59 -22.19
C SER A 384 42.93 -0.27 -21.17
N ASP A 385 42.67 -0.53 -19.88
CA ASP A 385 43.67 -0.36 -18.81
C ASP A 385 44.57 -1.60 -18.66
N ILE A 386 44.03 -2.78 -18.99
CA ILE A 386 44.70 -4.09 -18.94
C ILE A 386 44.26 -4.94 -20.13
N VAL A 387 44.98 -6.03 -20.40
CA VAL A 387 44.61 -7.03 -21.42
C VAL A 387 44.70 -8.44 -20.86
N SER A 388 43.74 -9.30 -21.24
CA SER A 388 43.85 -10.73 -20.99
C SER A 388 44.82 -11.38 -21.99
N SER A 389 45.95 -11.87 -21.48
CA SER A 389 47.00 -12.54 -22.28
C SER A 389 46.68 -14.02 -22.56
N SER A 390 45.96 -14.68 -21.65
CA SER A 390 45.50 -16.07 -21.75
C SER A 390 44.36 -16.33 -20.75
N ASP A 391 43.77 -17.54 -20.74
CA ASP A 391 42.70 -17.87 -19.78
C ASP A 391 43.15 -17.54 -18.34
N LYS A 392 42.43 -16.60 -17.71
CA LYS A 392 42.64 -16.10 -16.34
C LYS A 392 43.98 -15.43 -16.06
N HIS A 393 44.69 -14.95 -17.08
CA HIS A 393 45.88 -14.13 -16.90
C HIS A 393 45.70 -12.73 -17.47
N TYR A 394 46.26 -11.75 -16.77
CA TYR A 394 46.12 -10.32 -17.09
C TYR A 394 47.47 -9.62 -17.01
N THR A 395 47.71 -8.72 -17.97
CA THR A 395 48.87 -7.82 -17.98
C THR A 395 48.40 -6.38 -18.17
N ALA A 396 49.13 -5.43 -17.61
CA ALA A 396 48.90 -4.03 -17.90
C ALA A 396 49.40 -3.70 -19.32
N PHE A 397 48.77 -2.70 -19.95
CA PHE A 397 49.31 -2.06 -21.15
C PHE A 397 50.54 -1.21 -20.85
#